data_AF-A0A1Z4R4P9-F1
#
_entry.id   AF-A0A1Z4R4P9-F1
#
_cell.length_a   1.000
_cell.length_b   1.000
_cell.length_c   1.000
_cell.angle_alpha   90.00
_cell.angle_beta   90.00
_cell.angle_gamma   90.00
#
_symmetry.space_group_name_H-M   'P 1'
#
loop_
_entity.id
_entity.type
_entity.pdbx_description
1 polymer ?
#
loop_
_entity_poly.entity_id
_entity_poly.type
_entity_poly.pdbx_seq_one_letter_code
_entity_poly.pdbx_strand_id
1 'polypeptide(L)' 'MCRKALRQWVFSILEPRFRRLHNPTAKILWEYLDAEKSNGKPIRLVRSRVAAKAVKMLFRKLVDATQAQNQLE' A
#
# COMPACT_ATOMS: atom_id res chain seq x y z
N MET A 1 -6.10 -2.68 -16.47
CA MET A 1 -6.20 -1.32 -15.88
C MET A 1 -5.60 -1.22 -14.47
N CYS A 2 -5.91 -2.13 -13.55
CA CYS A 2 -5.54 -2.01 -12.13
C CYS A 2 -4.03 -1.93 -11.84
N ARG A 3 -3.19 -2.68 -12.56
CA ARG A 3 -1.72 -2.65 -12.35
C ARG A 3 -1.10 -1.27 -12.63
N LYS A 4 -1.55 -0.59 -13.69
CA LYS A 4 -1.06 0.75 -14.05
C LYS A 4 -1.50 1.78 -13.01
N ALA A 5 -2.78 1.74 -12.61
CA ALA A 5 -3.34 2.62 -11.59
C ALA A 5 -2.64 2.46 -10.23
N LEU A 6 -2.44 1.22 -9.75
CA LEU A 6 -1.73 0.96 -8.50
C LEU A 6 -0.30 1.50 -8.53
N ARG A 7 0.38 1.37 -9.67
CA ARG A 7 1.73 1.89 -9.83
C ARG A 7 1.76 3.42 -9.83
N GLN A 8 0.81 4.05 -10.51
CA GLN A 8 0.65 5.52 -10.49
C GLN A 8 0.37 6.02 -9.08
N TRP A 9 -0.50 5.34 -8.32
CA TRP A 9 -0.80 5.67 -6.93
C TRP A 9 0.43 5.58 -6.02
N VAL A 10 1.25 4.52 -6.14
CA VAL A 10 2.52 4.42 -5.41
C VAL A 10 3.42 5.61 -5.74
N PHE A 11 3.50 6.01 -7.01
CA PHE A 11 4.35 7.09 -7.48
C PHE A 11 3.88 8.49 -7.02
N SER A 12 2.57 8.71 -6.93
CA SER A 12 2.01 10.03 -6.63
C SER A 12 1.77 10.29 -5.14
N ILE A 13 1.52 9.24 -4.35
CA ILE A 13 1.09 9.37 -2.94
C ILE A 13 2.09 8.77 -1.95
N LEU A 14 2.64 7.57 -2.22
CA LEU A 14 3.49 6.88 -1.25
C LEU A 14 4.97 7.29 -1.34
N GLU A 15 5.47 7.39 -2.56
CA GLU A 15 6.88 7.65 -2.81
C GLU A 15 7.32 9.10 -2.49
N PRO A 16 6.57 10.15 -2.86
CA PRO A 16 6.94 11.53 -2.54
C PRO A 16 6.72 11.82 -1.06
N ARG A 17 7.79 12.10 -0.31
CA ARG A 17 7.74 12.32 1.15
C ARG A 17 6.71 13.37 1.58
N PHE A 18 6.59 14.46 0.81
CA PHE A 18 5.70 15.58 1.11
C PHE A 18 4.21 15.31 0.83
N ARG A 19 3.87 14.23 0.11
CA ARG A 19 2.47 13.85 -0.18
C ARG A 19 1.99 12.64 0.61
N ARG A 20 2.82 12.13 1.54
CA ARG A 20 2.48 10.93 2.32
C ARG A 20 1.27 11.21 3.20
N LEU A 21 0.26 10.37 3.06
CA LEU A 21 -0.92 10.40 3.92
C LEU A 21 -0.54 9.98 5.35
N HIS A 22 -1.04 10.73 6.34
CA HIS A 22 -0.88 10.42 7.76
C HIS A 22 -1.94 9.42 8.26
N ASN A 23 -2.06 8.29 7.56
CA ASN A 23 -2.88 7.15 8.00
C ASN A 23 -1.96 6.04 8.51
N PRO A 24 -2.30 5.31 9.59
CA PRO A 24 -1.50 4.17 10.07
C PRO A 24 -1.21 3.14 8.98
N THR A 25 -2.18 2.88 8.09
CA THR A 25 -2.01 1.98 6.94
C THR A 25 -0.98 2.52 5.95
N ALA A 26 -1.05 3.81 5.66
CA ALA A 26 -0.09 4.45 4.78
C ALA A 26 1.30 4.38 5.40
N LYS A 27 1.46 4.70 6.70
CA LYS A 27 2.71 4.61 7.46
C LYS A 27 3.46 3.31 7.24
N ILE A 28 2.78 2.19 7.45
CA ILE A 28 3.34 0.85 7.22
C ILE A 28 3.86 0.69 5.77
N LEU A 29 3.16 1.26 4.78
CA LEU A 29 3.53 1.16 3.36
C LEU A 29 4.72 2.05 2.99
N TRP A 30 4.80 3.30 3.48
CA TRP A 30 5.98 4.14 3.20
C TRP A 30 7.22 3.71 3.97
N GLU A 31 7.09 3.21 5.19
CA GLU A 31 8.20 2.59 5.92
C GLU A 31 8.71 1.34 5.21
N TYR A 32 7.81 0.47 4.74
CA TYR A 32 8.19 -0.69 3.94
C TYR A 32 8.87 -0.31 2.62
N LEU A 33 8.39 0.73 1.95
CA LEU A 33 8.99 1.26 0.72
C LEU A 33 10.40 1.81 0.99
N ASP A 34 10.58 2.60 2.04
CA ASP A 34 11.87 3.19 2.40
C ASP A 34 12.87 2.10 2.82
N ALA A 35 12.45 1.08 3.57
CA ALA A 35 13.28 -0.06 3.96
C ALA A 35 13.71 -0.93 2.76
N GLU A 36 12.82 -1.19 1.80
CA GLU A 36 13.19 -1.93 0.59
C GLU A 36 14.17 -1.11 -0.27
N LYS A 37 14.03 0.22 -0.31
CA LYS A 37 14.96 1.12 -1.01
C LYS A 37 16.34 1.16 -0.35
N SER A 38 16.40 1.27 0.98
CA SER A 38 17.68 1.32 1.72
C SER A 38 18.46 0.00 1.60
N ASN A 39 17.76 -1.12 1.41
CA ASN A 39 18.37 -2.43 1.12
C ASN A 39 18.91 -2.57 -0.31
N GLY A 40 18.98 -1.49 -1.10
CA GLY A 40 19.56 -1.49 -2.45
C GLY A 40 18.72 -2.21 -3.51
N LYS A 41 17.45 -2.52 -3.23
CA LYS A 41 16.62 -3.28 -4.17
C LYS A 41 16.21 -2.41 -5.37
N PRO A 42 16.12 -2.98 -6.58
CA PRO A 42 15.72 -2.23 -7.77
C PRO A 42 14.36 -1.53 -7.60
N ILE A 43 14.30 -0.23 -7.89
CA ILE A 43 13.12 0.61 -7.60
C ILE A 43 11.82 0.07 -8.22
N ARG A 44 11.91 -0.50 -9.43
CA ARG A 44 10.77 -1.11 -10.14
C ARG A 44 10.21 -2.32 -9.39
N LEU A 45 11.09 -3.12 -8.78
CA LEU A 45 10.70 -4.25 -7.94
C LEU A 45 10.06 -3.76 -6.65
N VAL A 46 10.68 -2.79 -5.97
CA VAL A 46 10.16 -2.20 -4.73
C VAL A 46 8.74 -1.68 -4.92
N ARG A 47 8.49 -0.88 -5.95
CA ARG A 47 7.14 -0.35 -6.26
C ARG A 47 6.11 -1.46 -6.46
N SER A 48 6.50 -2.53 -7.16
CA SER A 48 5.61 -3.68 -7.42
C SER A 48 5.29 -4.44 -6.13
N ARG A 49 6.27 -4.61 -5.25
CA ARG A 49 6.10 -5.24 -3.93
C ARG A 49 5.21 -4.42 -3.01
N VAL A 50 5.43 -3.10 -2.95
CA VAL A 50 4.63 -2.17 -2.16
C VAL A 50 3.17 -2.18 -2.63
N ALA A 51 2.93 -2.12 -3.95
CA ALA A 51 1.58 -2.21 -4.50
C ALA A 51 0.88 -3.54 -4.12
N ALA A 52 1.59 -4.67 -4.24
CA ALA A 52 1.06 -5.97 -3.85
C ALA A 52 0.74 -6.04 -2.33
N LYS A 53 1.61 -5.48 -1.49
CA LYS A 53 1.39 -5.39 -0.03
C LYS A 53 0.16 -4.54 0.30
N ALA A 54 0.00 -3.39 -0.36
CA ALA A 54 -1.15 -2.52 -0.17
C ALA A 54 -2.47 -3.23 -0.52
N VAL A 55 -2.52 -3.95 -1.64
CA VAL A 55 -3.72 -4.70 -2.05
C VAL A 55 -4.05 -5.81 -1.06
N LYS A 56 -3.06 -6.56 -0.55
CA LYS A 56 -3.29 -7.58 0.47
C LYS A 56 -3.87 -7.00 1.75
N MET A 57 -3.33 -5.88 2.22
CA MET A 57 -3.83 -5.18 3.40
C MET A 57 -5.25 -4.66 3.20
N LEU A 58 -5.54 -4.06 2.03
CA LEU A 58 -6.87 -3.57 1.68
C LEU A 58 -7.88 -4.70 1.65
N PHE A 59 -7.57 -5.81 0.97
CA PHE A 59 -8.46 -6.96 0.88
C PHE A 59 -8.80 -7.50 2.26
N ARG A 60 -7.79 -7.63 3.14
CA ARG A 60 -8.03 -8.09 4.51
C ARG A 60 -9.00 -7.19 5.26
N LYS A 61 -8.79 -5.87 5.20
CA LYS A 61 -9.69 -4.90 5.84
C LYS A 61 -11.11 -4.94 5.28
N LEU A 62 -11.26 -5.13 3.98
CA LEU A 62 -12.58 -5.26 3.35
C LEU A 62 -13.30 -6.51 3.83
N VAL A 63 -12.60 -7.66 3.89
CA VAL A 63 -13.18 -8.91 4.42
C VAL A 63 -13.59 -8.74 5.88
N ASP A 64 -12.72 -8.17 6.72
CA ASP A 64 -13.02 -7.94 8.14
C ASP A 64 -14.23 -7.00 8.29
N ALA A 65 -14.34 -5.94 7.46
CA ALA A 65 -15.47 -5.03 7.47
C ALA A 65 -16.78 -5.71 7.01
N THR A 66 -16.74 -6.53 5.96
CA THR A 66 -17.90 -7.30 5.50
C THR A 66 -18.37 -8.30 6.55
N GLN A 67 -17.46 -8.98 7.24
CA GLN A 67 -17.82 -9.90 8.34
C GLN A 67 -18.45 -9.17 9.52
N ALA A 68 -17.95 -7.98 9.87
CA ALA A 68 -18.53 -7.18 10.95
C ALA A 68 -19.96 -6.71 10.63
N GLN A 69 -20.26 -6.39 9.36
CA GLN A 69 -21.62 -6.05 8.94
C GLN A 69 -22.59 -7.24 9.10
N ASN A 70 -22.16 -8.44 8.73
CA ASN A 70 -22.98 -9.65 8.83
C ASN A 70 -23.25 -10.12 10.28
N GLN A 71 -22.53 -9.57 11.28
CA GLN A 71 -22.76 -9.88 12.70
C GLN A 71 -23.78 -8.94 13.37
N LEU A 72 -24.13 -7.85 12.70
CA LEU A 72 -25.09 -6.85 13.17
C LEU A 72 -26.49 -7.06 12.57
N GLU A 73 -26.61 -7.89 11.55
CA GLU A 73 -27.86 -8.38 10.94
C GLU A 73 -28.27 -9.73 11.54
#